data_AF-A0A2M8IXN7-F1
#
_entry.id   AF-A0A2M8IXN7-F1
#
_cell.length_a   1.000
_cell.length_b   1.000
_cell.length_c   1.000
_cell.angle_alpha   90.00
_cell.angle_beta   90.00
_cell.angle_gamma   90.00
#
_symmetry.space_group_name_H-M   'P 1'
#
loop_
_entity.id
_entity.type
_entity.pdbx_description
1 polymer ?
#
loop_
_entity_poly.entity_id
_entity_poly.type
_entity_poly.pdbx_seq_one_letter_code
_entity_poly.pdbx_strand_id
1 'polypeptide(L)'
;MQPEIAALVAELGLACQRQDEAGQMLFERHPQEPPLRVPHPGSVASWRIAGGTGALTQALAAVIPRDRIRLGAPVRRLTRAEDAVVLTLPEGEVRADHVILALPPRLIAQGLTLDPAPSPGVLDLWRRTPTWMAPHAKFLAVYPRRFWREAGLSGGAQSLVGPMTEIHDATSSAGEAALFGFVGLSAAGRQQIGEAAVIAACTAQLVRLFGSAAAEPRSVRLKDWAADVLT
;
A
#
# COMPACT_ATOMS: atom_id res chain seq x y z
N MET A 1 5.90 3.25 -15.64
CA MET A 1 4.81 2.31 -15.27
C MET A 1 5.13 0.96 -15.85
N GLN A 2 4.77 -0.15 -15.19
CA GLN A 2 4.94 -1.49 -15.74
C GLN A 2 4.03 -1.66 -16.98
N PRO A 3 4.48 -2.25 -18.10
CA PRO A 3 3.78 -2.18 -19.39
C PRO A 3 2.36 -2.77 -19.38
N GLU A 4 2.15 -3.90 -18.73
CA GLU A 4 0.88 -4.61 -18.65
C GLU A 4 -0.14 -3.83 -17.81
N ILE A 5 0.31 -3.22 -16.71
CA ILE A 5 -0.52 -2.29 -15.95
C ILE A 5 -0.87 -1.04 -16.78
N ALA A 6 0.06 -0.53 -17.58
CA ALA A 6 -0.20 0.62 -18.45
C ALA A 6 -1.23 0.30 -19.54
N ALA A 7 -1.14 -0.89 -20.15
CA ALA A 7 -2.12 -1.38 -21.11
C ALA A 7 -3.51 -1.52 -20.47
N LEU A 8 -3.60 -2.12 -19.28
CA LEU A 8 -4.86 -2.29 -18.57
C LEU A 8 -5.49 -0.95 -18.16
N VAL A 9 -4.69 -0.01 -17.68
CA VAL A 9 -5.15 1.37 -17.37
C VAL A 9 -5.75 2.02 -18.61
N ALA A 10 -5.09 1.90 -19.76
CA ALA A 10 -5.56 2.47 -21.02
C ALA A 10 -6.85 1.79 -21.50
N GLU A 11 -6.93 0.46 -21.42
CA GLU A 11 -8.11 -0.33 -21.77
C GLU A 11 -9.33 0.08 -20.93
N LEU A 12 -9.13 0.29 -19.63
CA LEU A 12 -10.18 0.71 -18.70
C LEU A 12 -10.49 2.21 -18.75
N GLY A 13 -9.83 2.97 -19.63
CA GLY A 13 -10.04 4.42 -19.77
C GLY A 13 -9.67 5.23 -18.53
N LEU A 14 -8.74 4.72 -17.70
CA LEU A 14 -8.34 5.37 -16.46
C LEU A 14 -7.29 6.45 -16.70
N ALA A 15 -7.49 7.61 -16.09
CA ALA A 15 -6.52 8.69 -16.15
C ALA A 15 -5.32 8.42 -15.24
N CYS A 16 -4.12 8.72 -15.74
CA CYS A 16 -2.87 8.64 -14.98
C CYS A 16 -2.11 9.95 -15.05
N GLN A 17 -1.42 10.26 -13.97
CA GLN A 17 -0.53 11.40 -13.88
C GLN A 17 0.88 10.93 -13.57
N ARG A 18 1.86 11.56 -14.21
CA ARG A 18 3.27 11.39 -13.84
C ARG A 18 3.47 12.01 -12.45
N GLN A 19 4.23 11.33 -11.60
CA GLN A 19 4.65 11.91 -10.33
C GLN A 19 5.48 13.17 -10.61
N ASP A 20 5.07 14.29 -10.03
CA ASP A 20 5.88 15.50 -10.01
C ASP A 20 7.00 15.30 -8.98
N GLU A 21 8.24 15.29 -9.47
CA GLU A 21 9.46 15.09 -8.68
C GLU A 21 10.37 16.32 -8.75
N ALA A 22 9.89 17.45 -9.30
CA ALA A 22 10.68 18.65 -9.49
C ALA A 22 11.15 19.27 -8.16
N GLY A 23 12.43 19.65 -8.09
CA GLY A 23 13.05 20.25 -6.91
C GLY A 23 14.00 19.29 -6.19
N GLN A 24 14.46 19.72 -5.02
CA GLN A 24 15.44 18.97 -4.22
C GLN A 24 14.74 18.01 -3.26
N MET A 25 15.34 16.85 -3.05
CA MET A 25 14.95 15.92 -1.99
C MET A 25 15.69 16.30 -0.69
N LEU A 26 15.13 15.93 0.45
CA LEU A 26 15.82 16.04 1.74
C LEU A 26 16.49 14.73 2.13
N PHE A 27 17.69 14.81 2.73
CA PHE A 27 18.36 13.67 3.35
C PHE A 27 18.77 14.00 4.78
N GLU A 28 18.24 13.24 5.74
CA GLU A 28 18.50 13.42 7.17
C GLU A 28 19.30 12.24 7.72
N ARG A 29 20.53 12.51 8.17
CA ARG A 29 21.47 11.49 8.67
C ARG A 29 21.48 11.38 10.19
N HIS A 30 21.33 12.49 10.89
CA HIS A 30 21.55 12.58 12.33
C HIS A 30 20.64 13.63 12.97
N PRO A 31 20.08 13.41 14.18
CA PRO A 31 19.10 14.30 14.81
C PRO A 31 19.63 15.70 15.16
N GLN A 32 20.95 15.86 15.27
CA GLN A 32 21.60 17.13 15.62
C GLN A 32 22.13 17.88 14.40
N GLU A 33 21.97 17.33 13.20
CA GLU A 33 22.41 17.96 11.96
C GLU A 33 21.18 18.38 11.14
N PRO A 34 21.21 19.56 10.48
CA PRO A 34 20.13 19.95 9.60
C PRO A 34 20.04 18.99 8.39
N PRO A 35 18.82 18.70 7.88
CA PRO A 35 18.65 17.89 6.68
C PRO A 35 19.38 18.51 5.47
N LEU A 36 20.04 17.67 4.68
CA LEU A 36 20.73 18.06 3.47
C LEU A 36 19.73 18.15 2.31
N ARG A 37 19.86 19.18 1.48
CA ARG A 37 19.18 19.26 0.19
C ARG A 37 20.02 18.55 -0.85
N VAL A 38 19.48 17.49 -1.44
CA VAL A 38 20.16 16.69 -2.46
C VAL A 38 19.35 16.72 -3.76
N PRO A 39 19.99 16.59 -4.93
CA PRO A 39 19.27 16.35 -6.16
C PRO A 39 18.37 15.13 -6.00
N HIS A 40 17.16 15.18 -6.56
CA HIS A 40 16.35 13.99 -6.67
C HIS A 40 17.14 12.97 -7.51
N PRO A 41 17.45 11.77 -7.00
CA PRO A 41 18.09 10.75 -7.81
C PRO A 41 17.18 10.50 -9.01
N GLY A 42 17.71 10.62 -10.23
CA GLY A 42 16.93 10.39 -11.44
C GLY A 42 16.35 8.98 -11.41
N SER A 43 15.09 8.87 -11.02
CA SER A 43 14.37 7.61 -10.89
C SER A 43 13.73 7.27 -12.24
N VAL A 44 13.37 6.01 -12.43
CA VAL A 44 12.42 5.66 -13.50
C VAL A 44 11.12 6.39 -13.21
N ALA A 45 10.62 7.14 -14.19
CA ALA A 45 9.43 7.96 -14.02
C ALA A 45 8.27 7.18 -13.38
N SER A 46 7.83 7.66 -12.21
CA SER A 46 6.71 7.10 -11.46
C SER A 46 5.39 7.70 -11.90
N TRP A 47 4.31 6.94 -11.76
CA TRP A 47 2.97 7.32 -12.21
C TRP A 47 1.94 6.99 -11.14
N ARG A 48 0.87 7.78 -11.07
CA ARG A 48 -0.29 7.56 -10.21
C ARG A 48 -1.57 7.49 -11.03
N ILE A 49 -2.44 6.57 -10.67
CA ILE A 49 -3.80 6.48 -11.21
C ILE A 49 -4.66 7.53 -10.51
N ALA A 50 -5.40 8.34 -11.27
CA ALA A 50 -6.36 9.30 -10.73
C ALA A 50 -7.47 8.56 -9.96
N GLY A 51 -7.84 9.07 -8.78
CA GLY A 51 -8.72 8.35 -7.85
C GLY A 51 -8.03 7.23 -7.05
N GLY A 52 -6.72 7.02 -7.26
CA GLY A 52 -5.92 6.01 -6.56
C GLY A 52 -6.00 4.62 -7.20
N THR A 53 -5.20 3.69 -6.71
CA THR A 53 -5.12 2.32 -7.27
C THR A 53 -6.41 1.52 -7.09
N GLY A 54 -7.30 1.92 -6.17
CA GLY A 54 -8.63 1.35 -6.04
C GLY A 54 -9.54 1.62 -7.25
N ALA A 55 -9.27 2.66 -8.04
CA ALA A 55 -10.01 2.90 -9.29
C ALA A 55 -9.85 1.74 -10.28
N LEU A 56 -8.68 1.07 -10.28
CA LEU A 56 -8.41 -0.09 -11.12
C LEU A 56 -9.33 -1.27 -10.77
N THR A 57 -9.43 -1.61 -9.49
CA THR A 57 -10.27 -2.73 -9.05
C THR A 57 -11.75 -2.41 -9.18
N GLN A 58 -12.15 -1.14 -8.99
CA GLN A 58 -13.52 -0.69 -9.21
C GLN A 58 -13.91 -0.76 -10.70
N ALA A 59 -13.05 -0.33 -11.61
CA ALA A 59 -13.31 -0.40 -13.05
C ALA A 59 -13.44 -1.85 -13.53
N LEU A 60 -12.57 -2.75 -13.05
CA LEU A 60 -12.68 -4.19 -13.31
C LEU A 60 -13.98 -4.79 -12.74
N ALA A 61 -14.36 -4.40 -11.52
CA ALA A 61 -15.60 -4.88 -10.92
C ALA A 61 -16.84 -4.39 -11.68
N ALA A 62 -16.79 -3.20 -12.30
CA ALA A 62 -17.91 -2.63 -13.03
C ALA A 62 -18.23 -3.37 -14.34
N VAL A 63 -17.26 -4.04 -14.95
CA VAL A 63 -17.47 -4.84 -16.18
C VAL A 63 -17.91 -6.28 -15.91
N ILE A 64 -17.87 -6.72 -14.65
CA ILE A 64 -18.32 -8.04 -14.22
C ILE A 64 -19.78 -7.93 -13.72
N PRO A 65 -20.70 -8.81 -14.14
CA PRO A 65 -22.06 -8.82 -13.59
C PRO A 65 -22.04 -8.92 -12.06
N ARG A 66 -22.81 -8.06 -11.38
CA ARG A 66 -22.75 -7.91 -9.91
C ARG A 66 -23.02 -9.21 -9.14
N ASP A 67 -23.91 -10.05 -9.66
CA ASP A 67 -24.25 -11.37 -9.12
C ASP A 67 -23.07 -12.37 -9.18
N ARG A 68 -22.04 -12.09 -9.97
CA ARG A 68 -20.81 -12.89 -10.07
C ARG A 68 -19.73 -12.44 -9.09
N ILE A 69 -19.89 -11.30 -8.42
CA ILE A 69 -18.99 -10.84 -7.37
C ILE A 69 -19.63 -11.09 -6.00
N ARG A 70 -19.19 -12.15 -5.33
CA ARG A 70 -19.69 -12.53 -4.00
C ARG A 70 -18.73 -12.05 -2.92
N LEU A 71 -19.07 -10.95 -2.27
CA LEU A 71 -18.37 -10.46 -1.07
C LEU A 71 -18.87 -11.17 0.18
N GLY A 72 -18.07 -11.19 1.25
CA GLY A 72 -18.46 -11.86 2.49
C GLY A 72 -18.59 -13.39 2.38
N ALA A 73 -18.05 -13.98 1.32
CA ALA A 73 -18.14 -15.40 0.98
C ALA A 73 -16.76 -16.09 1.11
N PRO A 74 -16.23 -16.29 2.33
CA PRO A 74 -14.91 -16.89 2.51
C PRO A 74 -14.93 -18.37 2.14
N VAL A 75 -14.20 -18.75 1.10
CA VAL A 75 -13.99 -20.15 0.75
C VAL A 75 -13.10 -20.82 1.82
N ARG A 76 -13.56 -21.94 2.38
CA ARG A 76 -12.86 -22.68 3.44
C ARG A 76 -12.21 -23.96 2.96
N ARG A 77 -12.72 -24.55 1.88
CA ARG A 77 -12.19 -25.76 1.27
C ARG A 77 -12.32 -25.72 -0.24
N LEU A 78 -11.30 -26.24 -0.93
CA LEU A 78 -11.36 -26.64 -2.33
C LEU A 78 -11.12 -28.14 -2.43
N THR A 79 -12.06 -28.86 -3.03
CA THR A 79 -11.93 -30.28 -3.32
C THR A 79 -11.97 -30.51 -4.83
N ARG A 80 -10.92 -31.14 -5.36
CA ARG A 80 -10.88 -31.57 -6.76
C ARG A 80 -11.64 -32.89 -6.89
N ALA A 81 -12.80 -32.83 -7.54
CA ALA A 81 -13.55 -34.00 -7.99
C ALA A 81 -13.08 -34.43 -9.40
N GLU A 82 -13.67 -35.50 -9.95
CA GLU A 82 -13.32 -36.00 -11.29
C GLU A 82 -13.58 -34.97 -12.40
N ASP A 83 -14.68 -34.22 -12.31
CA ASP A 83 -15.19 -33.33 -13.36
C ASP A 83 -15.18 -31.84 -12.97
N ALA A 84 -14.89 -31.49 -11.72
CA ALA A 84 -14.95 -30.12 -11.24
C ALA A 84 -14.09 -29.88 -9.99
N VAL A 85 -13.92 -28.62 -9.63
CA VAL A 85 -13.49 -28.18 -8.31
C VAL A 85 -14.71 -27.75 -7.52
N VAL A 86 -14.89 -28.32 -6.33
CA VAL A 86 -15.95 -27.98 -5.38
C VAL A 86 -15.37 -27.00 -4.36
N LEU A 87 -15.97 -25.82 -4.27
CA LEU A 87 -15.66 -24.79 -3.30
C LEU A 87 -16.67 -24.85 -2.16
N THR A 88 -16.22 -24.99 -0.92
CA THR A 88 -17.09 -24.94 0.26
C THR A 88 -17.05 -23.56 0.90
N LEU A 89 -18.21 -22.95 1.05
CA LEU A 89 -18.45 -21.65 1.67
C LEU A 89 -19.46 -21.78 2.83
N PRO A 90 -19.59 -20.80 3.73
CA PRO A 90 -20.59 -20.82 4.81
C PRO A 90 -22.03 -21.05 4.33
N GLU A 91 -22.36 -20.48 3.17
CA GLU A 91 -23.70 -20.54 2.58
C GLU A 91 -23.94 -21.76 1.67
N GLY A 92 -22.95 -22.64 1.50
CA GLY A 92 -23.07 -23.87 0.71
C GLY A 92 -21.90 -24.09 -0.24
N GLU A 93 -22.13 -24.85 -1.29
CA GLU A 93 -21.09 -25.25 -2.25
C GLU A 93 -21.25 -24.56 -3.61
N VAL A 94 -20.12 -24.34 -4.27
CA VAL A 94 -20.04 -23.87 -5.65
C VAL A 94 -19.17 -24.84 -6.44
N ARG A 95 -19.57 -25.19 -7.67
CA ARG A 95 -18.79 -26.03 -8.58
C ARG A 95 -18.23 -25.17 -9.71
N ALA A 96 -16.98 -25.42 -10.09
CA ALA A 96 -16.33 -24.76 -11.21
C ALA A 96 -15.34 -25.71 -11.90
N ASP A 97 -15.16 -25.56 -13.22
CA ASP A 97 -14.18 -26.37 -13.96
C ASP A 97 -12.74 -25.98 -13.59
N HIS A 98 -12.53 -24.70 -13.28
CA HIS A 98 -11.24 -24.12 -12.91
C HIS A 98 -11.37 -23.12 -11.77
N VAL A 99 -10.32 -23.06 -10.93
CA VAL A 99 -10.21 -22.10 -9.83
C VAL A 99 -8.85 -21.40 -9.88
N ILE A 100 -8.87 -20.08 -9.80
CA ILE A 100 -7.66 -19.25 -9.68
C ILE A 100 -7.61 -18.70 -8.25
N LEU A 101 -6.54 -19.04 -7.52
CA LEU A 101 -6.28 -18.51 -6.19
C LEU A 101 -5.45 -17.22 -6.29
N ALA A 102 -6.13 -16.08 -6.31
CA ALA A 102 -5.52 -14.75 -6.35
C ALA A 102 -5.20 -14.19 -4.95
N LEU A 103 -4.66 -15.03 -4.06
CA LEU A 103 -4.34 -14.68 -2.67
C LEU A 103 -2.83 -14.88 -2.39
N PRO A 104 -2.25 -14.15 -1.43
CA PRO A 104 -0.92 -14.46 -0.93
C PRO A 104 -0.80 -15.94 -0.51
N PRO A 105 0.28 -16.65 -0.90
CA PRO A 105 0.45 -18.08 -0.58
C PRO A 105 0.31 -18.42 0.90
N ARG A 106 0.78 -17.52 1.78
CA ARG A 106 0.65 -17.67 3.23
C ARG A 106 -0.82 -17.75 3.67
N LEU A 107 -1.70 -16.92 3.13
CA LEU A 107 -3.12 -16.93 3.47
C LEU A 107 -3.80 -18.20 2.97
N ILE A 108 -3.39 -18.71 1.80
CA ILE A 108 -3.87 -19.99 1.27
C ILE A 108 -3.48 -21.11 2.25
N ALA A 109 -2.22 -21.19 2.65
CA ALA A 109 -1.72 -22.23 3.54
C ALA A 109 -2.32 -22.20 4.97
N GLN A 110 -2.81 -21.04 5.42
CA GLN A 110 -3.37 -20.85 6.77
C GLN A 110 -4.90 -20.94 6.82
N GLY A 111 -5.58 -20.47 5.76
CA GLY A 111 -7.02 -20.23 5.77
C GLY A 111 -7.84 -21.13 4.87
N LEU A 112 -7.20 -21.90 3.98
CA LEU A 112 -7.87 -22.71 2.96
C LEU A 112 -7.42 -24.17 3.01
N THR A 113 -8.38 -25.09 3.13
CA THR A 113 -8.11 -26.52 2.98
C THR A 113 -8.13 -26.90 1.50
N LEU A 114 -7.06 -27.54 1.01
CA LEU A 114 -6.99 -28.05 -0.36
C LEU A 114 -7.02 -29.57 -0.34
N ASP A 115 -7.84 -30.17 -1.20
CA ASP A 115 -8.00 -31.61 -1.34
C ASP A 115 -7.97 -32.01 -2.83
N PRO A 116 -6.94 -32.75 -3.30
CA PRO A 116 -5.81 -33.25 -2.52
C PRO A 116 -4.91 -32.12 -2.01
N ALA A 117 -4.31 -32.34 -0.84
CA ALA A 117 -3.39 -31.37 -0.25
C ALA A 117 -2.10 -31.23 -1.10
N PRO A 118 -1.54 -30.01 -1.23
CA PRO A 118 -0.20 -29.84 -1.76
C PRO A 118 0.82 -30.63 -0.93
N SER A 119 1.97 -30.93 -1.53
CA SER A 119 3.04 -31.60 -0.80
C SER A 119 3.49 -30.78 0.42
N PRO A 120 3.98 -31.43 1.50
CA PRO A 120 4.44 -30.73 2.70
C PRO A 120 5.46 -29.61 2.40
N GLY A 121 6.39 -29.85 1.47
CA GLY A 121 7.39 -28.86 1.08
C GLY A 121 6.80 -27.61 0.41
N VAL A 122 5.72 -27.75 -0.37
CA VAL A 122 5.00 -26.61 -0.95
C VAL A 122 4.27 -25.82 0.14
N LEU A 123 3.61 -26.51 1.08
CA LEU A 123 2.94 -25.84 2.20
C LEU A 123 3.92 -25.07 3.08
N ASP A 124 5.10 -25.63 3.36
CA ASP A 124 6.15 -24.94 4.10
C ASP A 124 6.70 -23.72 3.36
N LEU A 125 6.91 -23.83 2.04
CA LEU A 125 7.30 -22.70 1.21
C LEU A 125 6.25 -21.58 1.25
N TRP A 126 4.96 -21.92 1.12
CA TRP A 126 3.87 -20.96 1.17
C TRP A 126 3.79 -20.24 2.52
N ARG A 127 3.88 -20.97 3.64
CA ARG A 127 3.90 -20.40 4.99
C ARG A 127 5.05 -19.40 5.18
N ARG A 128 6.23 -19.73 4.66
CA ARG A 128 7.44 -18.89 4.77
C ARG A 128 7.46 -17.72 3.79
N THR A 129 6.67 -17.75 2.72
CA THR A 129 6.58 -16.65 1.77
C THR A 129 5.91 -15.45 2.44
N PRO A 130 6.58 -14.28 2.53
CA PRO A 130 6.02 -13.10 3.18
C PRO A 130 4.91 -12.46 2.34
N THR A 131 3.82 -12.06 3.00
CA THR A 131 2.92 -11.06 2.44
C THR A 131 3.60 -9.70 2.62
N TRP A 132 4.18 -9.18 1.54
CA TRP A 132 5.14 -8.07 1.61
C TRP A 132 4.66 -6.88 2.46
N MET A 133 3.41 -6.44 2.28
CA MET A 133 2.88 -5.27 2.99
C MET A 133 2.47 -5.53 4.44
N ALA A 134 2.30 -6.79 4.86
CA ALA A 134 1.75 -7.14 6.18
C ALA A 134 2.47 -6.47 7.37
N PRO A 135 3.82 -6.36 7.44
CA PRO A 135 4.46 -5.75 8.60
C PRO A 135 4.52 -4.22 8.56
N HIS A 136 4.09 -3.57 7.47
CA HIS A 136 4.32 -2.15 7.22
C HIS A 136 3.14 -1.27 7.61
N ALA A 137 3.44 -0.02 7.94
CA ALA A 137 2.44 1.04 8.07
C ALA A 137 2.77 2.23 7.19
N LYS A 138 1.74 2.95 6.75
CA LYS A 138 1.83 4.13 5.91
C LYS A 138 1.19 5.31 6.62
N PHE A 139 1.96 6.37 6.83
CA PHE A 139 1.48 7.65 7.32
C PHE A 139 1.18 8.59 6.14
N LEU A 140 0.11 9.36 6.23
CA LEU A 140 -0.29 10.37 5.26
C LEU A 140 -0.72 11.64 6.01
N ALA A 141 -0.20 12.78 5.57
CA ALA A 141 -0.60 14.10 6.05
C ALA A 141 -1.08 14.95 4.87
N VAL A 142 -2.28 15.51 4.97
CA VAL A 142 -2.88 16.40 3.96
C VAL A 142 -2.76 17.84 4.44
N TYR A 143 -2.38 18.75 3.54
CA TYR A 143 -2.08 20.13 3.85
C TYR A 143 -2.95 21.10 3.04
N PRO A 144 -3.09 22.36 3.50
CA PRO A 144 -3.79 23.39 2.74
C PRO A 144 -3.11 23.77 1.42
N ARG A 145 -1.77 23.65 1.36
CA ARG A 145 -0.93 24.06 0.24
C ARG A 145 0.35 23.23 0.18
N ARG A 146 1.00 23.19 -0.98
CA ARG A 146 2.27 22.48 -1.22
C ARG A 146 3.47 23.33 -0.78
N PHE A 147 3.55 23.68 0.50
CA PHE A 147 4.57 24.61 1.02
C PHE A 147 6.01 24.14 0.76
N TRP A 148 6.25 22.83 0.64
CA TRP A 148 7.56 22.28 0.24
C TRP A 148 7.98 22.72 -1.17
N ARG A 149 7.03 22.84 -2.11
CA ARG A 149 7.31 23.30 -3.48
C ARG A 149 7.74 24.75 -3.52
N GLU A 150 7.13 25.60 -2.70
CA GLU A 150 7.52 27.01 -2.54
C GLU A 150 8.95 27.14 -1.99
N ALA A 151 9.42 26.14 -1.23
CA ALA A 151 10.78 26.05 -0.72
C ALA A 151 11.78 25.38 -1.69
N GLY A 152 11.37 25.10 -2.93
CA GLY A 152 12.19 24.41 -3.95
C GLY A 152 12.40 22.92 -3.70
N LEU A 153 11.59 22.29 -2.84
CA LEU A 153 11.69 20.87 -2.50
C LEU A 153 10.67 20.05 -3.30
N SER A 154 11.05 18.82 -3.66
CA SER A 154 10.18 17.88 -4.37
C SER A 154 9.07 17.28 -3.51
N GLY A 155 9.18 17.41 -2.18
CA GLY A 155 8.37 16.66 -1.20
C GLY A 155 8.92 15.25 -0.91
N GLY A 156 10.02 14.86 -1.57
CA GLY A 156 10.78 13.66 -1.24
C GLY A 156 11.69 13.87 -0.03
N ALA A 157 11.80 12.86 0.84
CA ALA A 157 12.86 12.78 1.83
C ALA A 157 13.28 11.34 2.13
N GLN A 158 14.55 11.17 2.45
CA GLN A 158 15.10 9.97 3.08
C GLN A 158 15.63 10.36 4.47
N SER A 159 15.29 9.57 5.49
CA SER A 159 15.70 9.89 6.86
C SER A 159 16.15 8.64 7.61
N LEU A 160 17.28 8.78 8.32
CA LEU A 160 17.78 7.83 9.31
C LEU A 160 17.30 8.17 10.73
N VAL A 161 16.44 9.19 10.88
CA VAL A 161 16.02 9.75 12.16
C VAL A 161 14.50 9.82 12.25
N GLY A 162 13.95 9.11 13.23
CA GLY A 162 12.51 9.07 13.48
C GLY A 162 11.81 7.94 12.75
N PRO A 163 10.47 7.92 12.78
CA PRO A 163 9.71 6.73 12.43
C PRO A 163 9.60 6.47 10.93
N MET A 164 9.67 7.50 10.07
CA MET A 164 9.56 7.32 8.61
C MET A 164 10.93 7.32 7.95
N THR A 165 11.21 6.30 7.14
CA THR A 165 12.51 6.15 6.44
C THR A 165 12.51 6.79 5.07
N GLU A 166 11.35 6.81 4.41
CA GLU A 166 11.13 7.35 3.09
C GLU A 166 9.81 8.12 3.05
N ILE A 167 9.85 9.34 2.51
CA ILE A 167 8.73 10.27 2.44
C ILE A 167 8.63 10.78 1.01
N HIS A 168 7.41 10.96 0.52
CA HIS A 168 7.14 11.40 -0.85
C HIS A 168 5.99 12.39 -0.89
N ASP A 169 6.02 13.24 -1.92
CA ASP A 169 4.87 14.01 -2.35
C ASP A 169 3.74 13.08 -2.77
N ALA A 170 2.61 13.21 -2.09
CA ALA A 170 1.40 12.44 -2.26
C ALA A 170 0.27 13.24 -2.90
N THR A 171 0.58 14.40 -3.49
CA THR A 171 -0.44 15.31 -4.01
C THR A 171 -1.37 14.59 -4.97
N SER A 172 -2.68 14.71 -4.71
CA SER A 172 -3.71 14.08 -5.53
C SER A 172 -3.77 14.70 -6.93
N SER A 173 -4.40 14.00 -7.86
CA SER A 173 -4.67 14.51 -9.22
C SER A 173 -5.60 15.72 -9.23
N ALA A 174 -6.40 15.90 -8.17
CA ALA A 174 -7.21 17.10 -7.96
C ALA A 174 -6.39 18.27 -7.36
N GLY A 175 -5.11 18.03 -7.08
CA GLY A 175 -4.16 19.03 -6.58
C GLY A 175 -4.09 19.16 -5.07
N GLU A 176 -4.76 18.29 -4.31
CA GLU A 176 -4.72 18.31 -2.85
C GLU A 176 -3.32 17.98 -2.35
N ALA A 177 -2.70 18.93 -1.66
CA ALA A 177 -1.35 18.81 -1.16
C ALA A 177 -1.27 17.74 -0.08
N ALA A 178 -0.39 16.74 -0.24
CA ALA A 178 -0.17 15.73 0.78
C ALA A 178 1.27 15.22 0.77
N LEU A 179 1.76 14.78 1.93
CA LEU A 179 3.01 14.04 2.09
C LEU A 179 2.67 12.67 2.69
N PHE A 180 3.30 11.62 2.20
CA PHE A 180 3.18 10.29 2.78
C PHE A 180 4.56 9.72 3.10
N GLY A 181 4.64 8.84 4.10
CA GLY A 181 5.85 8.07 4.36
C GLY A 181 5.55 6.68 4.89
N PHE A 182 6.49 5.76 4.69
CA PHE A 182 6.44 4.43 5.30
C PHE A 182 7.07 4.45 6.67
N VAL A 183 6.37 3.89 7.66
CA VAL A 183 6.83 3.79 9.04
C VAL A 183 7.77 2.59 9.18
N GLY A 184 9.02 2.85 9.51
CA GLY A 184 10.09 1.86 9.72
C GLY A 184 10.10 1.21 11.11
N LEU A 185 9.30 1.70 12.07
CA LEU A 185 9.05 0.97 13.33
C LEU A 185 8.42 -0.39 13.03
N SER A 186 8.78 -1.44 13.76
CA SER A 186 8.14 -2.76 13.62
C SER A 186 6.66 -2.73 14.03
N ALA A 187 5.86 -3.69 13.56
CA ALA A 187 4.45 -3.81 13.97
C ALA A 187 4.29 -3.87 15.49
N ALA A 188 5.12 -4.68 16.17
CA ALA A 188 5.14 -4.76 17.64
C ALA A 188 5.52 -3.42 18.29
N GLY A 189 6.52 -2.71 17.75
CA GLY A 189 6.93 -1.40 18.25
C GLY A 189 5.83 -0.34 18.10
N ARG A 190 5.10 -0.35 16.98
CA ARG A 190 3.94 0.53 16.76
C ARG A 190 2.80 0.21 17.72
N GLN A 191 2.49 -1.07 17.93
CA GLN A 191 1.48 -1.49 18.90
C GLN A 191 1.83 -1.08 20.32
N GLN A 192 3.10 -1.19 20.71
CA GLN A 192 3.56 -0.85 22.05
C GLN A 192 3.41 0.64 22.39
N ILE A 193 3.72 1.53 21.44
CA ILE A 193 3.63 2.98 21.67
C ILE A 193 2.26 3.56 21.34
N GLY A 194 1.44 2.83 20.58
CA GLY A 194 0.10 3.22 20.17
C GLY A 194 0.05 4.16 18.97
N GLU A 195 -1.05 4.11 18.23
CA GLU A 195 -1.26 4.85 16.98
C GLU A 195 -1.07 6.36 17.15
N ALA A 196 -1.60 6.95 18.22
CA ALA A 196 -1.50 8.38 18.47
C ALA A 196 -0.04 8.84 18.63
N ALA A 197 0.79 8.06 19.31
CA ALA A 197 2.22 8.36 19.46
C ALA A 197 2.98 8.21 18.14
N VAL A 198 2.64 7.20 17.33
CA VAL A 198 3.19 7.04 15.98
C VAL A 198 2.86 8.26 15.12
N ILE A 199 1.60 8.69 15.09
CA ILE A 199 1.12 9.86 14.34
C ILE A 199 1.85 11.14 14.79
N ALA A 200 1.97 11.36 16.11
CA ALA A 200 2.66 12.52 16.66
C ALA A 200 4.14 12.52 16.25
N ALA A 201 4.82 11.37 16.35
CA ALA A 201 6.22 11.24 15.95
C ALA A 201 6.43 11.46 14.44
N CYS A 202 5.54 10.94 13.59
CA CYS A 202 5.58 11.18 12.15
C CYS A 202 5.37 12.66 11.81
N THR A 203 4.42 13.31 12.47
CA THR A 203 4.14 14.75 12.27
C THR A 203 5.33 15.61 12.71
N ALA A 204 5.92 15.31 13.87
CA ALA A 204 7.11 16.01 14.36
C ALA A 204 8.30 15.84 13.41
N GLN A 205 8.46 14.66 12.80
CA GLN A 205 9.47 14.42 11.79
C GLN A 205 9.22 15.27 10.52
N LEU A 206 7.97 15.40 10.04
CA LEU A 206 7.66 16.28 8.91
C LEU A 206 7.98 17.74 9.22
N VAL A 207 7.74 18.22 10.44
CA VAL A 207 8.11 19.58 10.87
C VAL A 207 9.62 19.78 10.81
N ARG A 208 10.39 18.81 11.31
CA ARG A 208 11.85 18.89 11.30
C ARG A 208 12.42 18.91 9.87
N LEU A 209 11.83 18.13 8.97
CA LEU A 209 12.28 18.04 7.58
C LEU A 209 11.83 19.23 6.73
N PHE A 210 10.53 19.55 6.75
CA PHE A 210 9.93 20.49 5.80
C PHE A 210 9.58 21.86 6.43
N GLY A 211 9.87 22.05 7.71
CA GLY A 211 9.67 23.32 8.43
C GLY A 211 8.32 23.43 9.15
N SER A 212 8.11 24.56 9.82
CA SER A 212 6.95 24.81 10.71
C SER A 212 5.59 24.68 10.02
N ALA A 213 5.50 24.95 8.72
CA ALA A 213 4.26 24.77 7.96
C ALA A 213 3.75 23.31 7.95
N ALA A 214 4.63 22.33 8.21
CA ALA A 214 4.23 20.92 8.31
C ALA A 214 3.51 20.58 9.62
N ALA A 215 3.48 21.49 10.60
CA ALA A 215 2.89 21.28 11.92
C ALA A 215 1.35 21.29 11.90
N GLU A 216 0.75 21.84 10.86
CA GLU A 216 -0.70 22.05 10.74
C GLU A 216 -1.28 21.29 9.53
N PRO A 217 -1.25 19.95 9.53
CA PRO A 217 -1.97 19.18 8.53
C PRO A 217 -3.48 19.37 8.73
N ARG A 218 -4.23 19.50 7.64
CA ARG A 218 -5.71 19.45 7.64
C ARG A 218 -6.22 18.10 8.15
N SER A 219 -5.49 17.04 7.84
CA SER A 219 -5.78 15.70 8.35
C SER A 219 -4.55 14.82 8.29
N VAL A 220 -4.50 13.85 9.19
CA VAL A 220 -3.50 12.78 9.21
C VAL A 220 -4.19 11.43 9.23
N ARG A 221 -3.57 10.43 8.61
CA ARG A 221 -4.02 9.03 8.60
C ARG A 221 -2.83 8.10 8.74
N LEU A 222 -2.99 7.08 9.57
CA LEU A 222 -2.09 5.93 9.62
C LEU A 222 -2.84 4.71 9.11
N LYS A 223 -2.31 4.05 8.08
CA LYS A 223 -2.76 2.72 7.68
C LYS A 223 -1.71 1.71 8.10
N ASP A 224 -2.00 0.97 9.18
CA ASP A 224 -1.19 -0.17 9.60
C ASP A 224 -1.75 -1.45 8.97
N TRP A 225 -0.97 -2.08 8.08
CA TRP A 225 -1.38 -3.32 7.44
C TRP A 225 -1.24 -4.52 8.37
N ALA A 226 -0.46 -4.43 9.46
CA ALA A 226 -0.31 -5.53 10.40
C ALA A 226 -1.59 -5.83 11.20
N ALA A 227 -2.56 -4.93 11.16
CA ALA A 227 -3.89 -5.10 11.75
C ALA A 227 -4.90 -5.72 10.75
N ASP A 228 -4.54 -5.88 9.47
CA ASP A 228 -5.45 -6.45 8.48
C ASP A 228 -5.49 -7.97 8.61
N VAL A 229 -6.71 -8.50 8.80
CA VAL A 229 -6.95 -9.94 8.96
C VAL A 229 -6.52 -10.77 7.74
N LEU A 230 -6.44 -10.14 6.56
CA LEU A 230 -6.11 -10.77 5.28
C LEU A 230 -4.76 -10.33 4.72
N THR A 231 -3.74 -10.20 5.59
CA THR A 231 -2.34 -9.96 5.19
C THR A 231 -1.37 -10.87 5.91
#